data_AF-A0ABD5R3X9-F1
#
_entry.id   AF-A0ABD5R3X9-F1
#
_cell.length_a   1.000
_cell.length_b   1.000
_cell.length_c   1.000
_cell.angle_alpha   90.00
_cell.angle_beta   90.00
_cell.angle_gamma   90.00
#
_symmetry.space_group_name_H-M   'P 1'
#
loop_
_entity.id
_entity.type
_entity.pdbx_description
1 polymer ?
#
loop_
_entity_poly.entity_id
_entity_poly.type
_entity_poly.pdbx_seq_one_letter_code
_entity_poly.pdbx_strand_id
1 'polypeptide(L)'
;MPSLRVYDTRGNEHSPTGGGGRSNERVKDLGPAGVRLAIEAGRERKFTMFFRARETRNARTEQFYAVYTTRDGSMREFIDALRDRIEAEWGYTIDDSADDMSVFRALDAGNTSLPGSDQDRAILEELVGSRQGGTVGVRDAESALGLVNELMGTYNRAAVADSPESNALSDFDLVVAPDGSSGIAPIGDTEERWESTKESIRSRLIDEEIASINESVQTLSREHGLSSSEIRRRVSQRVPALSAPSSGGSTADRLSSAGSSSRFDMAEIGKYVAIGAIVLIVLIGGFFGASALGLIGGGGGDDPGAANGTDAALATISGSVVDADGETIDSSVEVTAERIVDADGNETDGPANTTTAEGGTFTLENVSTGTYEISAESTEVFEYGTAKVDVTENGTNEVELAPTSATVSGTVVDTNGDELNATIELLDGNGETVDSVEGSSYDFSVDDLEGSYTVRAQADGHESAEHTVESFGEQADIELESTGVSLTGDISDTNGEAIENATVEVTIAPGDVRTATSSLIGEYEVTGIPSNGEYRVEVSADGYETKSRTVDFSGENQVFEEDFDLNSSQS
;
A
#
# COMPACT_ATOMS: atom_id res chain seq x y z
N MET A 1 12.75 -30.83 -19.45
CA MET A 1 13.76 -30.93 -18.38
C MET A 1 14.29 -29.54 -18.18
N PRO A 2 14.41 -29.06 -16.93
CA PRO A 2 14.97 -27.75 -16.69
C PRO A 2 16.40 -27.68 -17.21
N SER A 3 16.81 -26.54 -17.75
CA SER A 3 18.17 -26.33 -18.22
C SER A 3 18.66 -24.92 -17.89
N LEU A 4 19.86 -24.82 -17.33
CA LEU A 4 20.54 -23.56 -17.04
C LEU A 4 21.78 -23.42 -17.92
N ARG A 5 21.93 -22.27 -18.57
CA ARG A 5 23.13 -21.85 -19.33
C ARG A 5 23.56 -20.47 -18.90
N VAL A 6 24.86 -20.21 -18.91
CA VAL A 6 25.44 -18.92 -18.53
C VAL A 6 26.10 -18.31 -19.76
N TYR A 7 25.97 -17.00 -19.91
CA TYR A 7 26.52 -16.24 -21.02
C TYR A 7 27.29 -15.03 -20.48
N ASP A 8 28.31 -14.58 -21.21
CA ASP A 8 28.89 -13.25 -20.99
C ASP A 8 27.92 -12.14 -21.44
N THR A 9 28.22 -10.88 -21.13
CA THR A 9 27.41 -9.72 -21.54
C THR A 9 27.37 -9.48 -23.06
N ARG A 10 28.16 -10.22 -23.85
CA ARG A 10 28.13 -10.21 -25.32
C ARG A 10 27.31 -11.36 -25.90
N GLY A 11 26.68 -12.16 -25.03
CA GLY A 11 25.85 -13.30 -25.39
C GLY A 11 26.62 -14.56 -25.77
N ASN A 12 27.92 -14.66 -25.49
CA ASN A 12 28.68 -15.90 -25.72
C ASN A 12 28.51 -16.85 -24.52
N GLU A 13 28.22 -18.12 -24.78
CA GLU A 13 28.07 -19.12 -23.73
C GLU A 13 29.38 -19.30 -22.94
N HIS A 14 29.31 -19.14 -21.62
CA HIS A 14 30.41 -19.32 -20.69
C HIS A 14 30.38 -20.72 -20.07
N SER A 15 31.54 -21.38 -20.02
CA SER A 15 31.71 -22.68 -19.37
C SER A 15 33.17 -22.85 -18.94
N PRO A 16 33.47 -22.98 -17.62
CA PRO A 16 34.84 -23.12 -17.12
C PRO A 16 35.52 -24.42 -17.57
N THR A 17 34.74 -25.47 -17.83
CA THR A 17 35.24 -26.79 -18.24
C THR A 17 35.56 -26.88 -19.74
N GLY A 18 35.35 -25.80 -20.49
CA GLY A 18 35.56 -25.74 -21.94
C GLY A 18 34.39 -26.36 -22.71
N GLY A 19 33.73 -25.54 -23.54
CA GLY A 19 32.55 -25.96 -24.31
C GLY A 19 31.71 -24.83 -24.91
N GLY A 20 32.02 -23.58 -24.58
CA GLY A 20 31.31 -22.40 -25.09
C GLY A 20 31.54 -22.15 -26.58
N GLY A 21 30.54 -22.43 -27.40
CA GLY A 21 30.55 -22.11 -28.83
C GLY A 21 29.20 -21.58 -29.34
N ARG A 22 28.22 -21.41 -28.44
CA ARG A 22 26.90 -20.91 -28.77
C ARG A 22 26.83 -19.43 -28.41
N SER A 23 26.19 -18.65 -29.27
CA SER A 23 25.80 -17.29 -28.97
C SER A 23 24.30 -17.22 -28.72
N ASN A 24 23.89 -16.27 -27.90
CA ASN A 24 22.50 -15.98 -27.60
C ASN A 24 22.24 -14.49 -27.88
N GLU A 25 21.61 -14.22 -29.03
CA GLU A 25 21.34 -12.85 -29.47
C GLU A 25 20.45 -12.10 -28.46
N ARG A 26 19.53 -12.80 -27.79
CA ARG A 26 18.67 -12.17 -26.77
C ARG A 26 19.50 -11.61 -25.62
N VAL A 27 20.48 -12.35 -25.10
CA VAL A 27 21.37 -11.84 -24.05
C VAL A 27 22.17 -10.63 -24.53
N LYS A 28 22.63 -10.67 -25.78
CA LYS A 28 23.39 -9.56 -26.39
C LYS A 28 22.56 -8.27 -26.53
N ASP A 29 21.25 -8.38 -26.69
CA ASP A 29 20.33 -7.24 -26.73
C ASP A 29 19.94 -6.75 -25.32
N LEU A 30 19.79 -7.66 -24.35
CA LEU A 30 19.38 -7.35 -22.98
C LEU A 30 20.48 -6.64 -22.16
N GLY A 31 21.75 -7.01 -22.37
CA GLY A 31 22.88 -6.41 -21.66
C GLY A 31 22.96 -4.88 -21.78
N PRO A 32 23.00 -4.32 -23.00
CA PRO A 32 22.99 -2.86 -23.20
C PRO A 32 21.71 -2.17 -22.73
N ALA A 33 20.61 -2.90 -22.58
CA ALA A 33 19.33 -2.40 -22.09
C ALA A 33 19.24 -2.39 -20.55
N GLY A 34 20.31 -2.74 -19.84
CA GLY A 34 20.34 -2.71 -18.37
C GLY A 34 19.37 -3.70 -17.74
N VAL A 35 19.05 -4.80 -18.43
CA VAL A 35 18.06 -5.77 -17.94
C VAL A 35 18.67 -6.60 -16.82
N ARG A 36 18.02 -6.55 -15.66
CA ARG A 36 18.40 -7.28 -14.46
C ARG A 36 17.71 -8.63 -14.39
N LEU A 37 16.42 -8.67 -14.73
CA LEU A 37 15.63 -9.89 -14.84
C LEU A 37 14.73 -9.80 -16.07
N ALA A 38 14.58 -10.89 -16.81
CA ALA A 38 13.57 -11.05 -17.84
C ALA A 38 12.89 -12.41 -17.71
N ILE A 39 11.56 -12.40 -17.80
CA ILE A 39 10.71 -13.58 -17.73
C ILE A 39 9.95 -13.68 -19.05
N GLU A 40 10.12 -14.79 -19.74
CA GLU A 40 9.32 -15.14 -20.92
C GLU A 40 8.43 -16.34 -20.55
N ALA A 41 7.14 -16.09 -20.41
CA ALA A 41 6.09 -17.08 -20.26
C ALA A 41 5.58 -17.52 -21.65
N GLY A 42 5.56 -18.83 -21.87
CA GLY A 42 5.14 -19.44 -23.12
C GLY A 42 4.89 -20.92 -22.93
N ARG A 43 5.25 -21.75 -23.92
CA ARG A 43 5.20 -23.23 -23.76
C ARG A 43 6.20 -23.75 -22.74
N GLU A 44 7.28 -23.01 -22.56
CA GLU A 44 8.30 -23.20 -21.54
C GLU A 44 8.55 -21.81 -20.95
N ARG A 45 8.67 -21.75 -19.62
CA ARG A 45 9.02 -20.54 -18.90
C ARG A 45 10.53 -20.36 -18.95
N LYS A 46 10.97 -19.15 -19.28
CA LYS A 46 12.37 -18.82 -19.38
C LYS A 46 12.69 -17.62 -18.50
N PHE A 47 13.69 -17.78 -17.64
CA PHE A 47 14.22 -16.71 -16.80
C PHE A 47 15.60 -16.35 -17.33
N THR A 48 15.85 -15.06 -17.54
CA THR A 48 17.15 -14.51 -17.91
C THR A 48 17.55 -13.48 -16.85
N MET A 49 18.62 -13.75 -16.12
CA MET A 49 19.02 -12.94 -14.97
C MET A 49 20.44 -12.46 -15.14
N PHE A 50 20.67 -11.17 -14.90
CA PHE A 50 21.99 -10.61 -14.72
C PHE A 50 22.56 -11.04 -13.38
N PHE A 51 23.82 -11.45 -13.34
CA PHE A 51 24.52 -11.65 -12.08
C PHE A 51 26.02 -11.39 -12.23
N ARG A 52 26.66 -11.18 -11.10
CA ARG A 52 28.11 -11.02 -10.98
C ARG A 52 28.70 -12.21 -10.26
N ALA A 53 29.85 -12.68 -10.74
CA ALA A 53 30.56 -13.77 -10.08
C ALA A 53 32.07 -13.66 -10.30
N ARG A 54 32.83 -14.25 -9.38
CA ARG A 54 34.30 -14.30 -9.40
C ARG A 54 34.78 -15.74 -9.22
N GLU A 55 35.81 -16.14 -9.97
CA GLU A 55 36.37 -17.51 -9.91
C GLU A 55 36.97 -17.83 -8.54
N THR A 56 37.56 -16.83 -7.89
CA THR A 56 38.07 -16.94 -6.52
C THR A 56 37.78 -15.64 -5.77
N ARG A 57 37.87 -15.66 -4.43
CA ARG A 57 37.67 -14.47 -3.59
C ARG A 57 38.55 -13.26 -3.98
N ASN A 58 39.74 -13.53 -4.53
CA ASN A 58 40.71 -12.52 -4.95
C ASN A 58 40.66 -12.22 -6.47
N ALA A 59 39.82 -12.91 -7.23
CA ALA A 59 39.65 -12.66 -8.65
C ALA A 59 38.78 -11.41 -8.87
N ARG A 60 38.94 -10.81 -10.05
CA ARG A 60 38.03 -9.74 -10.48
C ARG A 60 36.65 -10.31 -10.71
N THR A 61 35.64 -9.56 -10.27
CA THR A 61 34.25 -9.85 -10.58
C THR A 61 33.99 -9.69 -12.06
N GLU A 62 33.35 -10.68 -12.66
CA GLU A 62 32.86 -10.67 -14.03
C GLU A 62 31.33 -10.63 -14.06
N GLN A 63 30.78 -10.13 -15.16
CA GLN A 63 29.34 -9.97 -15.37
C GLN A 63 28.82 -11.05 -16.32
N PHE A 64 27.69 -11.66 -15.96
CA PHE A 64 27.10 -12.76 -16.67
C PHE A 64 25.58 -12.64 -16.76
N TYR A 65 25.02 -13.43 -17.68
CA TYR A 65 23.60 -13.70 -17.76
C TYR A 65 23.33 -15.19 -17.62
N ALA A 66 22.48 -15.55 -16.67
CA ALA A 66 21.95 -16.90 -16.51
C ALA A 66 20.63 -17.02 -17.26
N VAL A 67 20.53 -18.01 -18.14
CA VAL A 67 19.28 -18.35 -18.86
C VAL A 67 18.82 -19.72 -18.40
N TYR A 68 17.72 -19.73 -17.66
CA TYR A 68 17.07 -20.93 -17.18
C TYR A 68 15.78 -21.17 -17.95
N THR A 69 15.57 -22.39 -18.40
CA THR A 69 14.35 -22.80 -19.14
C THR A 69 13.73 -23.98 -18.42
N THR A 70 12.45 -23.87 -18.10
CA THR A 70 11.66 -24.86 -17.39
C THR A 70 10.25 -24.91 -17.96
N ARG A 71 9.45 -25.93 -17.63
CA ARG A 71 8.03 -25.96 -18.05
C ARG A 71 7.18 -25.11 -17.12
N ASP A 72 7.27 -25.41 -15.83
CA ASP A 72 6.40 -24.83 -14.79
C ASP A 72 7.19 -24.37 -13.56
N GLY A 73 8.52 -24.26 -13.67
CA GLY A 73 9.39 -23.91 -12.53
C GLY A 73 9.19 -22.48 -12.03
N SER A 74 9.49 -22.29 -10.74
CA SER A 74 9.40 -21.00 -10.05
C SER A 74 10.70 -20.21 -10.15
N MET A 75 10.67 -18.93 -9.77
CA MET A 75 11.89 -18.13 -9.65
C MET A 75 12.84 -18.67 -8.58
N ARG A 76 12.29 -19.27 -7.51
CA ARG A 76 13.09 -19.91 -6.45
C ARG A 76 13.87 -21.11 -6.97
N GLU A 77 13.21 -21.99 -7.74
CA GLU A 77 13.88 -23.13 -8.40
C GLU A 77 14.98 -22.64 -9.36
N PHE A 78 14.75 -21.52 -10.02
CA PHE A 78 15.76 -20.89 -10.87
C PHE A 78 16.99 -20.42 -10.07
N ILE A 79 16.79 -19.69 -8.97
CA ILE A 79 17.89 -19.21 -8.12
C ILE A 79 18.67 -20.36 -7.51
N ASP A 80 17.99 -21.39 -7.00
CA ASP A 80 18.63 -22.59 -6.46
C ASP A 80 19.52 -23.25 -7.53
N ALA A 81 18.99 -23.43 -8.76
CA ALA A 81 19.75 -23.98 -9.87
C ALA A 81 20.94 -23.11 -10.29
N LEU A 82 20.82 -21.78 -10.16
CA LEU A 82 21.89 -20.83 -10.44
C LEU A 82 23.03 -20.94 -9.42
N ARG A 83 22.71 -20.94 -8.12
CA ARG A 83 23.70 -21.12 -7.05
C ARG A 83 24.40 -22.47 -7.15
N ASP A 84 23.65 -23.55 -7.36
CA ASP A 84 24.23 -24.88 -7.56
C ASP A 84 25.22 -24.91 -8.73
N ARG A 85 24.88 -24.26 -9.86
CA ARG A 85 25.77 -24.20 -11.03
C ARG A 85 27.02 -23.36 -10.77
N ILE A 86 26.87 -22.18 -10.20
CA ILE A 86 27.97 -21.22 -10.08
C ILE A 86 28.87 -21.57 -8.89
N GLU A 87 28.29 -21.85 -7.73
CA GLU A 87 29.03 -22.02 -6.48
C GLU A 87 29.42 -23.48 -6.25
N ALA A 88 28.47 -24.42 -6.40
CA ALA A 88 28.74 -25.83 -6.12
C ALA A 88 29.46 -26.55 -7.28
N GLU A 89 29.05 -26.32 -8.54
CA GLU A 89 29.64 -26.99 -9.71
C GLU A 89 30.90 -26.29 -10.22
N TRP A 90 30.89 -24.96 -10.33
CA TRP A 90 32.03 -24.19 -10.89
C TRP A 90 33.00 -23.69 -9.82
N GLY A 91 32.60 -23.65 -8.55
CA GLY A 91 33.44 -23.15 -7.45
C GLY A 91 33.62 -21.63 -7.47
N TYR A 92 32.81 -20.91 -8.23
CA TYR A 92 32.81 -19.45 -8.27
C TYR A 92 32.09 -18.91 -7.02
N THR A 93 32.26 -17.63 -6.73
CA THR A 93 31.48 -16.92 -5.71
C THR A 93 30.62 -15.88 -6.41
N ILE A 94 29.30 -15.92 -6.16
CA ILE A 94 28.41 -14.86 -6.64
C ILE A 94 28.72 -13.60 -5.82
N ASP A 95 28.89 -12.48 -6.54
CA ASP A 95 29.19 -11.18 -5.96
C ASP A 95 27.93 -10.35 -5.91
N ASP A 96 27.20 -10.43 -4.81
CA ASP A 96 25.92 -9.77 -4.61
C ASP A 96 26.03 -8.41 -3.93
N SER A 97 27.24 -7.91 -3.61
CA SER A 97 27.40 -6.64 -2.90
C SER A 97 27.27 -5.39 -3.79
N ALA A 98 27.25 -5.54 -5.11
CA ALA A 98 27.14 -4.41 -6.03
C ALA A 98 25.71 -3.87 -6.11
N ASP A 99 25.51 -2.56 -6.25
CA ASP A 99 24.18 -1.93 -6.35
C ASP A 99 23.30 -2.59 -7.42
N ASP A 100 23.95 -2.93 -8.52
CA ASP A 100 23.36 -3.50 -9.73
C ASP A 100 22.97 -4.99 -9.60
N MET A 101 23.12 -5.54 -8.40
CA MET A 101 22.67 -6.86 -7.95
C MET A 101 21.42 -6.80 -7.05
N SER A 102 20.79 -5.63 -6.87
CA SER A 102 19.58 -5.46 -6.04
C SER A 102 18.46 -6.44 -6.39
N VAL A 103 18.16 -6.62 -7.68
CA VAL A 103 17.14 -7.59 -8.15
C VAL A 103 17.54 -9.04 -7.87
N PHE A 104 18.84 -9.35 -7.91
CA PHE A 104 19.32 -10.69 -7.53
C PHE A 104 19.11 -10.93 -6.04
N ARG A 105 19.50 -9.96 -5.19
CA ARG A 105 19.36 -10.04 -3.73
C ARG A 105 17.90 -10.18 -3.32
N ALA A 106 17.01 -9.33 -3.85
CA ALA A 106 15.58 -9.39 -3.54
C ALA A 106 14.97 -10.75 -3.94
N LEU A 107 15.37 -11.29 -5.10
CA LEU A 107 14.88 -12.59 -5.55
C LEU A 107 15.41 -13.77 -4.73
N ASP A 108 16.67 -13.70 -4.30
CA ASP A 108 17.33 -14.72 -3.49
C ASP A 108 16.80 -14.75 -2.05
N ALA A 109 16.55 -13.57 -1.46
CA ALA A 109 15.87 -13.43 -0.18
C ALA A 109 14.40 -13.90 -0.24
N GLY A 110 13.77 -13.77 -1.42
CA GLY A 110 12.34 -13.99 -1.60
C GLY A 110 11.50 -12.84 -1.05
N ASN A 111 12.08 -11.64 -0.97
CA ASN A 111 11.39 -10.43 -0.55
C ASN A 111 10.68 -9.79 -1.74
N THR A 112 9.39 -9.51 -1.57
CA THR A 112 8.58 -8.78 -2.54
C THR A 112 7.62 -7.87 -1.80
N SER A 113 7.46 -6.64 -2.28
CA SER A 113 6.42 -5.71 -1.85
C SER A 113 5.53 -5.37 -3.04
N LEU A 114 4.24 -5.15 -2.81
CA LEU A 114 3.32 -4.73 -3.87
C LEU A 114 3.25 -3.20 -3.87
N PRO A 115 3.74 -2.51 -4.92
CA PRO A 115 3.68 -1.06 -4.99
C PRO A 115 2.33 -0.57 -5.52
N GLY A 116 1.97 0.67 -5.18
CA GLY A 116 0.83 1.40 -5.72
C GLY A 116 -0.54 0.96 -5.18
N SER A 117 -1.57 1.75 -5.49
CA SER A 117 -2.95 1.46 -5.10
C SER A 117 -3.54 0.28 -5.90
N ASP A 118 -4.68 -0.26 -5.47
CA ASP A 118 -5.42 -1.25 -6.27
C ASP A 118 -5.86 -0.68 -7.62
N GLN A 119 -6.15 0.64 -7.69
CA GLN A 119 -6.50 1.31 -8.93
C GLN A 119 -5.32 1.34 -9.91
N ASP A 120 -4.11 1.67 -9.45
CA ASP A 120 -2.91 1.67 -10.30
C ASP A 120 -2.61 0.28 -10.84
N ARG A 121 -2.76 -0.74 -10.00
CA ARG A 121 -2.58 -2.14 -10.39
C ARG A 121 -3.63 -2.59 -11.40
N ALA A 122 -4.89 -2.19 -11.25
CA ALA A 122 -5.96 -2.50 -12.21
C ALA A 122 -5.72 -1.84 -13.58
N ILE A 123 -5.26 -0.58 -13.60
CA ILE A 123 -4.90 0.11 -14.85
C ILE A 123 -3.74 -0.62 -15.54
N LEU A 124 -2.69 -0.96 -14.79
CA LEU A 124 -1.55 -1.68 -15.33
C LEU A 124 -1.93 -3.07 -15.83
N GLU A 125 -2.77 -3.80 -15.10
CA GLU A 125 -3.28 -5.12 -15.50
C GLU A 125 -4.04 -5.04 -16.83
N GLU A 126 -4.90 -4.04 -17.01
CA GLU A 126 -5.62 -3.82 -18.27
C GLU A 126 -4.66 -3.49 -19.43
N LEU A 127 -3.65 -2.65 -19.20
CA LEU A 127 -2.63 -2.31 -20.21
C LEU A 127 -1.81 -3.53 -20.64
N VAL A 128 -1.36 -4.32 -19.67
CA VAL A 128 -0.56 -5.54 -19.90
C VAL A 128 -1.43 -6.62 -20.56
N GLY A 129 -2.64 -6.85 -20.05
CA GLY A 129 -3.59 -7.84 -20.56
C GLY A 129 -4.08 -7.53 -21.98
N SER A 130 -4.25 -6.24 -22.30
CA SER A 130 -4.58 -5.79 -23.66
C SER A 130 -3.38 -5.76 -24.62
N ARG A 131 -2.18 -6.12 -24.13
CA ARG A 131 -0.90 -6.14 -24.89
C ARG A 131 -0.52 -4.78 -25.47
N GLN A 132 -0.91 -3.72 -24.77
CA GLN A 132 -0.49 -2.36 -25.13
C GLN A 132 0.90 -2.02 -24.58
N GLY A 133 1.44 -2.89 -23.71
CA GLY A 133 2.71 -2.69 -23.04
C GLY A 133 2.54 -1.77 -21.83
N GLY A 134 3.05 -2.18 -20.67
CA GLY A 134 3.13 -1.36 -19.47
C GLY A 134 4.58 -1.14 -19.08
N THR A 135 5.11 0.06 -19.30
CA THR A 135 6.43 0.45 -18.79
C THR A 135 6.23 1.37 -17.59
N VAL A 136 6.70 0.94 -16.42
CA VAL A 136 6.46 1.65 -15.15
C VAL A 136 7.71 1.72 -14.28
N GLY A 137 7.82 2.78 -13.48
CA GLY A 137 8.81 2.98 -12.42
C GLY A 137 8.22 2.60 -11.07
N VAL A 138 9.08 2.12 -10.17
CA VAL A 138 8.76 1.74 -8.79
C VAL A 138 9.93 2.08 -7.86
N ARG A 139 9.68 2.03 -6.54
CA ARG A 139 10.65 2.45 -5.52
C ARG A 139 11.96 1.67 -5.59
N ASP A 140 11.88 0.35 -5.62
CA ASP A 140 13.03 -0.54 -5.45
C ASP A 140 12.84 -1.89 -6.14
N ALA A 141 13.86 -2.76 -6.04
CA ALA A 141 13.86 -4.08 -6.64
C ALA A 141 12.80 -5.03 -6.05
N GLU A 142 12.47 -4.89 -4.76
CA GLU A 142 11.45 -5.71 -4.10
C GLU A 142 10.06 -5.38 -4.65
N SER A 143 9.78 -4.09 -4.83
CA SER A 143 8.58 -3.56 -5.47
C SER A 143 8.47 -4.04 -6.92
N ALA A 144 9.58 -4.02 -7.66
CA ALA A 144 9.62 -4.48 -9.04
C ALA A 144 9.32 -5.98 -9.17
N LEU A 145 9.89 -6.79 -8.28
CA LEU A 145 9.63 -8.23 -8.24
C LEU A 145 8.20 -8.54 -7.79
N GLY A 146 7.67 -7.80 -6.82
CA GLY A 146 6.27 -7.93 -6.40
C GLY A 146 5.31 -7.71 -7.56
N LEU A 147 5.49 -6.64 -8.34
CA LEU A 147 4.64 -6.35 -9.50
C LEU A 147 4.77 -7.39 -10.63
N VAL A 148 6.00 -7.84 -10.92
CA VAL A 148 6.24 -8.90 -11.90
C VAL A 148 5.66 -10.24 -11.45
N ASN A 149 5.59 -10.50 -10.14
CA ASN A 149 4.99 -11.70 -9.60
C ASN A 149 3.46 -11.61 -9.58
N GLU A 150 2.90 -10.46 -9.21
CA GLU A 150 1.46 -10.20 -9.17
C GLU A 150 0.82 -10.39 -10.54
N LEU A 151 1.42 -9.79 -11.58
CA LEU A 151 0.91 -9.87 -12.95
C LEU A 151 1.29 -11.17 -13.66
N MET A 152 1.82 -12.17 -12.93
CA MET A 152 2.23 -13.44 -13.52
C MET A 152 1.02 -14.19 -14.06
N GLY A 153 0.97 -14.35 -15.39
CA GLY A 153 -0.16 -14.95 -16.09
C GLY A 153 -0.92 -13.96 -16.96
N THR A 154 -0.79 -12.65 -16.66
CA THR A 154 -1.34 -11.57 -17.48
C THR A 154 -0.38 -11.20 -18.62
N TYR A 155 0.93 -11.17 -18.37
CA TYR A 155 1.95 -10.98 -19.40
C TYR A 155 2.46 -12.30 -20.01
N ASN A 156 2.97 -12.23 -21.24
CA ASN A 156 3.85 -13.26 -21.81
C ASN A 156 5.32 -12.92 -21.57
N ARG A 157 5.66 -11.63 -21.50
CA ARG A 157 7.04 -11.17 -21.31
C ARG A 157 7.10 -10.01 -20.34
N ALA A 158 7.86 -10.19 -19.26
CA ALA A 158 8.15 -9.14 -18.28
C ALA A 158 9.66 -8.92 -18.13
N ALA A 159 10.08 -7.69 -17.89
CA ALA A 159 11.47 -7.34 -17.57
C ALA A 159 11.56 -6.38 -16.38
N VAL A 160 12.62 -6.54 -15.59
CA VAL A 160 13.10 -5.52 -14.64
C VAL A 160 14.39 -4.95 -15.24
N ALA A 161 14.42 -3.64 -15.49
CA ALA A 161 15.52 -3.01 -16.22
C ALA A 161 15.80 -1.57 -15.79
N ASP A 162 17.08 -1.20 -15.77
CA ASP A 162 17.51 0.17 -15.42
C ASP A 162 17.32 1.15 -16.58
N SER A 163 17.09 0.66 -17.80
CA SER A 163 16.85 1.47 -19.00
C SER A 163 15.54 1.03 -19.67
N PRO A 164 14.40 1.35 -19.05
CA PRO A 164 13.09 0.80 -19.42
C PRO A 164 12.61 1.20 -20.83
N GLU A 165 13.11 2.32 -21.38
CA GLU A 165 12.76 2.81 -22.72
C GLU A 165 13.63 2.22 -23.86
N SER A 166 14.50 1.25 -23.55
CA SER A 166 15.35 0.62 -24.56
C SER A 166 14.53 -0.10 -25.65
N ASN A 167 14.90 0.06 -26.92
CA ASN A 167 14.25 -0.65 -28.03
C ASN A 167 14.28 -2.19 -27.89
N ALA A 168 15.26 -2.72 -27.14
CA ALA A 168 15.35 -4.16 -26.85
C ALA A 168 14.18 -4.66 -25.97
N LEU A 169 13.47 -3.74 -25.32
CA LEU A 169 12.34 -4.01 -24.44
C LEU A 169 10.97 -3.78 -25.10
N SER A 170 10.94 -3.28 -26.34
CA SER A 170 9.69 -3.00 -27.07
C SER A 170 8.80 -4.22 -27.33
N ASP A 171 9.35 -5.43 -27.18
CA ASP A 171 8.64 -6.70 -27.34
C ASP A 171 8.20 -7.35 -26.01
N PHE A 172 8.33 -6.61 -24.90
CA PHE A 172 7.83 -7.00 -23.58
C PHE A 172 6.44 -6.40 -23.33
N ASP A 173 5.59 -7.18 -22.66
CA ASP A 173 4.26 -6.73 -22.28
C ASP A 173 4.32 -5.89 -20.99
N LEU A 174 5.32 -6.14 -20.13
CA LEU A 174 5.57 -5.42 -18.89
C LEU A 174 7.06 -5.11 -18.73
N VAL A 175 7.40 -3.87 -18.40
CA VAL A 175 8.75 -3.44 -18.06
C VAL A 175 8.67 -2.63 -16.78
N VAL A 176 9.46 -3.00 -15.78
CA VAL A 176 9.48 -2.35 -14.46
C VAL A 176 10.88 -1.81 -14.19
N ALA A 177 10.98 -0.54 -13.81
CA ALA A 177 12.23 0.12 -13.47
C ALA A 177 12.28 0.41 -11.96
N PRO A 178 13.24 -0.14 -11.20
CA PRO A 178 13.47 0.24 -9.81
C PRO A 178 14.25 1.55 -9.75
N ASP A 179 13.56 2.67 -9.97
CA ASP A 179 14.14 4.01 -10.18
C ASP A 179 13.86 5.00 -9.05
N GLY A 180 13.25 4.55 -7.94
CA GLY A 180 12.90 5.38 -6.80
C GLY A 180 11.52 6.02 -6.91
N SER A 181 10.71 5.67 -7.92
CA SER A 181 9.34 6.18 -8.05
C SER A 181 8.45 5.77 -6.87
N SER A 182 7.58 6.68 -6.43
CA SER A 182 6.53 6.35 -5.46
C SER A 182 5.39 5.60 -6.16
N GLY A 183 4.90 4.52 -5.55
CA GLY A 183 3.83 3.68 -6.10
C GLY A 183 4.19 3.04 -7.45
N ILE A 184 3.26 3.12 -8.41
CA ILE A 184 3.47 2.69 -9.80
C ILE A 184 3.40 3.93 -10.69
N ALA A 185 4.54 4.35 -11.22
CA ALA A 185 4.62 5.53 -12.09
C ALA A 185 4.70 5.10 -13.57
N PRO A 186 3.80 5.50 -14.47
CA PRO A 186 3.94 5.20 -15.89
C PRO A 186 5.14 5.95 -16.50
N ILE A 187 5.87 5.29 -17.40
CA ILE A 187 7.05 5.85 -18.07
C ILE A 187 6.84 5.89 -19.59
N GLY A 188 7.19 7.03 -20.20
CA GLY A 188 7.24 7.21 -21.64
C GLY A 188 5.87 7.09 -22.29
N ASP A 189 5.75 6.29 -23.36
CA ASP A 189 4.48 6.06 -24.06
C ASP A 189 3.36 5.47 -23.17
N THR A 190 3.72 4.90 -22.01
CA THR A 190 2.75 4.33 -21.06
C THR A 190 1.90 5.43 -20.44
N GLU A 191 2.41 6.65 -20.26
CA GLU A 191 1.68 7.76 -19.62
C GLU A 191 0.36 8.09 -20.33
N GLU A 192 0.38 8.23 -21.66
CA GLU A 192 -0.82 8.53 -22.44
C GLU A 192 -1.82 7.36 -22.40
N ARG A 193 -1.31 6.13 -22.48
CA ARG A 193 -2.15 4.92 -22.43
C ARG A 193 -2.77 4.73 -21.05
N TRP A 194 -2.02 5.04 -20.01
CA TRP A 194 -2.45 5.01 -18.61
C TRP A 194 -3.67 5.89 -18.40
N GLU A 195 -3.59 7.16 -18.78
CA GLU A 195 -4.70 8.11 -18.65
C GLU A 195 -5.92 7.68 -19.48
N SER A 196 -5.70 7.20 -20.71
CA SER A 196 -6.80 6.71 -21.56
C SER A 196 -7.48 5.47 -20.98
N THR A 197 -6.70 4.59 -20.32
CA THR A 197 -7.19 3.36 -19.71
C THR A 197 -7.92 3.68 -18.42
N LYS A 198 -7.39 4.59 -17.60
CA LYS A 198 -8.06 5.13 -16.42
C LYS A 198 -9.44 5.68 -16.78
N GLU A 199 -9.54 6.50 -17.81
CA GLU A 199 -10.83 7.05 -18.27
C GLU A 199 -11.74 5.97 -18.89
N SER A 200 -11.17 4.98 -19.59
CA SER A 200 -11.95 3.86 -20.13
C SER A 200 -12.53 2.96 -19.05
N ILE A 201 -11.75 2.63 -18.02
CA ILE A 201 -12.20 1.85 -16.86
C ILE A 201 -13.31 2.64 -16.16
N ARG A 202 -13.09 3.94 -15.93
CA ARG A 202 -14.10 4.84 -15.38
C ARG A 202 -15.40 4.82 -16.19
N SER A 203 -15.33 4.97 -17.51
CA SER A 203 -16.52 4.94 -18.38
C SER A 203 -17.24 3.59 -18.32
N ARG A 204 -16.49 2.49 -18.25
CA ARG A 204 -17.06 1.14 -18.17
C ARG A 204 -17.80 0.91 -16.86
N LEU A 205 -17.22 1.31 -15.73
CA LEU A 205 -17.88 1.24 -14.43
C LEU A 205 -19.18 2.06 -14.43
N ILE A 206 -19.17 3.25 -15.03
CA ILE A 206 -20.39 4.06 -15.18
C ILE A 206 -21.42 3.34 -16.06
N ASP A 207 -21.01 2.76 -17.19
CA ASP A 207 -21.92 2.07 -18.12
C ASP A 207 -22.50 0.78 -17.54
N GLU A 208 -21.68 0.00 -16.83
CA GLU A 208 -22.10 -1.23 -16.12
C GLU A 208 -23.12 -0.90 -15.05
N GLU A 209 -22.90 0.17 -14.31
CA GLU A 209 -23.85 0.66 -13.34
C GLU A 209 -25.15 1.16 -13.99
N ILE A 210 -25.08 1.92 -15.09
CA ILE A 210 -26.27 2.32 -15.85
C ILE A 210 -27.02 1.09 -16.38
N ALA A 211 -26.31 0.05 -16.83
CA ALA A 211 -26.90 -1.21 -17.28
C ALA A 211 -27.56 -1.96 -16.13
N SER A 212 -26.88 -2.04 -14.98
CA SER A 212 -27.39 -2.60 -13.73
C SER A 212 -28.69 -1.90 -13.33
N ILE A 213 -28.76 -0.56 -13.39
CA ILE A 213 -29.96 0.24 -13.15
C ILE A 213 -31.05 -0.01 -14.20
N ASN A 214 -30.69 -0.15 -15.48
CA ASN A 214 -31.68 -0.41 -16.53
C ASN A 214 -32.31 -1.80 -16.42
N GLU A 215 -31.54 -2.82 -16.03
CA GLU A 215 -31.99 -4.21 -15.92
C GLU A 215 -33.06 -4.35 -14.83
N SER A 216 -32.66 -4.15 -13.60
CA SER A 216 -33.43 -3.49 -12.55
C SER A 216 -34.74 -2.77 -12.94
N VAL A 217 -34.70 -1.66 -13.69
CA VAL A 217 -35.91 -0.92 -14.10
C VAL A 217 -36.83 -1.79 -14.96
N GLN A 218 -36.25 -2.63 -15.83
CA GLN A 218 -37.02 -3.59 -16.64
C GLN A 218 -37.61 -4.71 -15.78
N THR A 219 -36.91 -5.21 -14.77
CA THR A 219 -37.41 -6.18 -13.79
C THR A 219 -38.61 -5.60 -13.08
N LEU A 220 -38.50 -4.37 -12.55
CA LEU A 220 -39.61 -3.66 -11.93
C LEU A 220 -40.80 -3.45 -12.88
N SER A 221 -40.54 -3.22 -14.16
CA SER A 221 -41.59 -3.05 -15.17
C SER A 221 -42.29 -4.36 -15.52
N ARG A 222 -41.55 -5.46 -15.69
CA ARG A 222 -42.10 -6.78 -16.06
C ARG A 222 -42.80 -7.45 -14.88
N GLU A 223 -42.21 -7.38 -13.70
CA GLU A 223 -42.65 -8.13 -12.52
C GLU A 223 -43.75 -7.37 -11.74
N HIS A 224 -43.68 -6.05 -11.70
CA HIS A 224 -44.62 -5.22 -10.92
C HIS A 224 -45.50 -4.31 -11.79
N GLY A 225 -45.44 -4.44 -13.12
CA GLY A 225 -46.33 -3.72 -14.06
C GLY A 225 -46.12 -2.20 -14.07
N LEU A 226 -45.01 -1.71 -13.52
CA LEU A 226 -44.72 -0.28 -13.42
C LEU A 226 -44.22 0.25 -14.77
N SER A 227 -44.77 1.39 -15.21
CA SER A 227 -44.26 2.07 -16.41
C SER A 227 -42.96 2.82 -16.07
N SER A 228 -42.06 3.00 -17.04
CA SER A 228 -40.82 3.75 -16.85
C SER A 228 -41.05 5.18 -16.35
N SER A 229 -42.20 5.79 -16.67
CA SER A 229 -42.62 7.09 -16.12
C SER A 229 -43.07 7.03 -14.66
N GLU A 230 -43.69 5.92 -14.24
CA GLU A 230 -44.09 5.69 -12.84
C GLU A 230 -42.84 5.46 -11.97
N ILE A 231 -41.90 4.65 -12.47
CA ILE A 231 -40.61 4.40 -11.83
C ILE A 231 -39.83 5.70 -11.72
N ARG A 232 -39.66 6.44 -12.82
CA ARG A 232 -38.99 7.75 -12.80
C ARG A 232 -39.65 8.71 -11.83
N ARG A 233 -40.98 8.83 -11.83
CA ARG A 233 -41.70 9.72 -10.90
C ARG A 233 -41.46 9.34 -9.44
N ARG A 234 -41.42 8.04 -9.11
CA ARG A 234 -41.14 7.55 -7.75
C ARG A 234 -39.69 7.76 -7.34
N VAL A 235 -38.74 7.53 -8.26
CA VAL A 235 -37.31 7.82 -8.07
C VAL A 235 -37.10 9.33 -7.84
N SER A 236 -37.68 10.19 -8.68
CA SER A 236 -37.58 11.66 -8.54
C SER A 236 -38.28 12.21 -7.30
N GLN A 237 -39.30 11.51 -6.78
CA GLN A 237 -40.00 11.89 -5.56
C GLN A 237 -39.26 11.45 -4.29
N ARG A 238 -38.44 10.40 -4.39
CA ARG A 238 -37.59 9.90 -3.29
C ARG A 238 -36.20 10.54 -3.27
N VAL A 239 -35.66 10.92 -4.44
CA VAL A 239 -34.36 11.59 -4.57
C VAL A 239 -34.52 12.89 -5.39
N PRO A 240 -34.82 14.04 -4.74
CA PRO A 240 -35.08 15.31 -5.43
C PRO A 240 -33.88 15.84 -6.22
N ALA A 241 -32.64 15.46 -5.82
CA ALA A 241 -31.39 15.87 -6.46
C ALA A 241 -31.26 15.38 -7.92
N LEU A 242 -31.96 14.30 -8.30
CA LEU A 242 -31.95 13.74 -9.67
C LEU A 242 -32.94 14.42 -10.63
N SER A 243 -33.51 15.56 -10.24
CA SER A 243 -34.42 16.34 -11.08
C SER A 243 -33.64 17.04 -12.20
N ALA A 244 -33.78 16.57 -13.45
CA ALA A 244 -33.15 17.23 -14.59
C ALA A 244 -33.57 18.72 -14.71
N PRO A 245 -32.65 19.65 -15.05
CA PRO A 245 -33.03 21.02 -15.35
C PRO A 245 -34.00 21.03 -16.53
N SER A 246 -35.15 21.67 -16.36
CA SER A 246 -36.12 21.81 -17.44
C SER A 246 -35.56 22.68 -18.56
N SER A 247 -35.15 22.08 -19.69
CA SER A 247 -35.26 22.72 -20.99
C SER A 247 -35.24 21.68 -22.12
N GLY A 248 -36.28 21.73 -22.96
CA GLY A 248 -36.41 20.88 -24.13
C GLY A 248 -35.39 21.23 -25.22
N GLY A 249 -34.84 20.20 -25.85
CA GLY A 249 -33.99 20.32 -27.04
C GLY A 249 -33.41 18.96 -27.40
N SER A 250 -33.62 18.55 -28.64
CA SER A 250 -33.25 17.24 -29.21
C SER A 250 -31.78 16.87 -29.04
N THR A 251 -31.55 15.64 -28.56
CA THR A 251 -30.27 15.01 -28.16
C THR A 251 -29.34 14.63 -29.33
N ALA A 252 -29.51 15.17 -30.53
CA ALA A 252 -28.77 14.71 -31.72
C ALA A 252 -27.68 15.67 -32.24
N ASP A 253 -27.54 16.88 -31.70
CA ASP A 253 -26.73 17.95 -32.34
C ASP A 253 -25.62 18.56 -31.46
N ARG A 254 -25.24 17.94 -30.33
CA ARG A 254 -24.25 18.52 -29.40
C ARG A 254 -22.93 17.75 -29.24
N LEU A 255 -22.69 16.68 -30.00
CA LEU A 255 -21.41 15.94 -29.93
C LEU A 255 -20.29 16.52 -30.79
N SER A 256 -20.46 17.69 -31.39
CA SER A 256 -19.43 18.30 -32.24
C SER A 256 -19.21 19.77 -31.91
N SER A 257 -18.65 20.04 -30.73
CA SER A 257 -17.63 21.07 -30.49
C SER A 257 -17.59 21.46 -29.02
N ALA A 258 -16.50 21.14 -28.32
CA ALA A 258 -15.77 22.08 -27.46
C ALA A 258 -14.64 21.32 -26.77
N GLY A 259 -13.43 21.43 -27.32
CA GLY A 259 -12.24 21.35 -26.49
C GLY A 259 -12.21 22.60 -25.61
N SER A 260 -12.18 22.41 -24.30
CA SER A 260 -11.62 23.35 -23.33
C SER A 260 -11.57 22.65 -21.99
N SER A 261 -10.38 22.66 -21.40
CA SER A 261 -10.06 22.29 -20.04
C SER A 261 -11.06 22.86 -19.03
N SER A 262 -11.72 21.98 -18.30
CA SER A 262 -12.32 22.26 -17.00
C SER A 262 -12.33 20.96 -16.23
N ARG A 263 -11.54 20.93 -15.16
CA ARG A 263 -11.56 19.92 -14.11
C ARG A 263 -13.01 19.81 -13.62
N PHE A 264 -13.59 18.63 -13.77
CA PHE A 264 -14.88 18.30 -13.19
C PHE A 264 -14.63 17.15 -12.22
N ASP A 265 -14.83 17.46 -10.94
CA ASP A 265 -14.66 16.58 -9.79
C ASP A 265 -15.40 15.25 -9.97
N MET A 266 -14.69 14.16 -9.63
CA MET A 266 -15.20 12.79 -9.68
C MET A 266 -16.17 12.49 -8.52
N ALA A 267 -16.17 13.31 -7.46
CA ALA A 267 -16.99 13.18 -6.26
C ALA A 267 -18.51 13.26 -6.49
N GLU A 268 -18.98 13.97 -7.53
CA GLU A 268 -20.42 14.11 -7.77
C GLU A 268 -21.02 12.94 -8.56
N ILE A 269 -20.27 12.25 -9.42
CA ILE A 269 -20.84 11.24 -10.33
C ILE A 269 -20.98 9.87 -9.64
N GLY A 270 -20.06 9.51 -8.73
CA GLY A 270 -20.15 8.28 -7.92
C GLY A 270 -21.40 8.26 -7.02
N LYS A 271 -21.74 9.41 -6.41
CA LYS A 271 -22.95 9.58 -5.59
C LYS A 271 -24.22 9.21 -6.35
N TYR A 272 -24.40 9.67 -7.60
CA TYR A 272 -25.66 9.44 -8.34
C TYR A 272 -25.85 8.01 -8.85
N VAL A 273 -24.75 7.27 -8.96
CA VAL A 273 -24.74 5.90 -9.48
C VAL A 273 -25.08 4.89 -8.37
N ALA A 274 -24.45 5.00 -7.20
CA ALA A 274 -24.77 4.19 -6.02
C ALA A 274 -26.22 4.42 -5.53
N ILE A 275 -26.71 5.66 -5.57
CA ILE A 275 -28.11 6.01 -5.27
C ILE A 275 -29.08 5.30 -6.25
N GLY A 276 -28.68 5.14 -7.51
CA GLY A 276 -29.47 4.47 -8.55
C GLY A 276 -29.71 2.99 -8.26
N ALA A 277 -28.69 2.26 -7.78
CA ALA A 277 -28.78 0.85 -7.40
C ALA A 277 -29.56 0.64 -6.09
N ILE A 278 -29.38 1.50 -5.08
CA ILE A 278 -30.08 1.45 -3.79
C ILE A 278 -31.59 1.68 -3.96
N VAL A 279 -32.01 2.68 -4.74
CA VAL A 279 -33.43 2.95 -5.02
C VAL A 279 -34.10 1.76 -5.71
N LEU A 280 -33.33 1.00 -6.47
CA LEU A 280 -33.78 -0.15 -7.23
C LEU A 280 -33.98 -1.38 -6.36
N ILE A 281 -33.00 -1.69 -5.50
CA ILE A 281 -33.10 -2.74 -4.49
C ILE A 281 -34.28 -2.46 -3.55
N VAL A 282 -34.56 -1.19 -3.22
CA VAL A 282 -35.71 -0.77 -2.41
C VAL A 282 -37.05 -0.82 -3.17
N LEU A 283 -37.06 -0.64 -4.49
CA LEU A 283 -38.27 -0.84 -5.30
C LEU A 283 -38.62 -2.33 -5.44
N ILE A 284 -37.63 -3.23 -5.37
CA ILE A 284 -37.81 -4.69 -5.33
C ILE A 284 -38.15 -5.15 -3.89
N GLY A 285 -37.45 -4.66 -2.87
CA GLY A 285 -37.68 -4.97 -1.45
C GLY A 285 -39.00 -4.42 -0.90
N GLY A 286 -39.43 -3.24 -1.38
CA GLY A 286 -40.72 -2.64 -1.05
C GLY A 286 -41.94 -3.38 -1.62
N PHE A 287 -41.76 -4.44 -2.40
CA PHE A 287 -42.85 -5.33 -2.83
C PHE A 287 -43.07 -6.53 -1.89
N PHE A 288 -42.19 -6.78 -0.91
CA PHE A 288 -42.36 -7.83 0.10
C PHE A 288 -43.22 -7.40 1.32
N GLY A 289 -44.11 -6.45 1.12
CA GLY A 289 -45.28 -6.27 1.97
C GLY A 289 -46.33 -7.35 1.70
N ALA A 290 -46.20 -8.49 2.37
CA ALA A 290 -47.20 -9.56 2.52
C ALA A 290 -47.64 -10.31 1.23
N SER A 291 -46.92 -11.37 0.86
CA SER A 291 -47.52 -12.71 0.61
C SER A 291 -46.49 -13.75 0.15
N ALA A 292 -46.27 -14.79 0.99
CA ALA A 292 -46.08 -16.21 0.63
C ALA A 292 -45.10 -16.97 1.56
N LEU A 293 -45.58 -17.35 2.75
CA LEU A 293 -45.24 -18.65 3.34
C LEU A 293 -46.52 -19.32 3.85
N GLY A 294 -47.32 -19.82 2.90
CA GLY A 294 -48.35 -20.80 3.18
C GLY A 294 -47.71 -22.15 3.52
N LEU A 295 -47.36 -22.34 4.80
CA LEU A 295 -47.06 -23.66 5.33
C LEU A 295 -48.38 -24.44 5.46
N ILE A 296 -48.66 -25.29 4.48
CA ILE A 296 -49.73 -26.29 4.55
C ILE A 296 -49.39 -27.29 5.66
N GLY A 297 -50.16 -27.25 6.74
CA GLY A 297 -50.16 -28.25 7.81
C GLY A 297 -51.45 -28.14 8.61
N GLY A 298 -52.48 -28.89 8.19
CA GLY A 298 -53.83 -28.79 8.74
C GLY A 298 -54.01 -29.37 10.15
N GLY A 299 -55.08 -28.91 10.81
CA GLY A 299 -55.63 -29.52 12.04
C GLY A 299 -56.52 -28.54 12.79
N GLY A 300 -57.84 -28.67 12.62
CA GLY A 300 -58.84 -27.71 13.05
C GLY A 300 -59.11 -27.57 14.56
N GLY A 301 -59.91 -26.55 14.88
CA GLY A 301 -60.55 -26.32 16.17
C GLY A 301 -61.02 -24.87 16.30
N ASP A 302 -62.33 -24.65 16.34
CA ASP A 302 -63.00 -23.35 16.48
C ASP A 302 -62.68 -22.66 17.83
N ASP A 303 -62.24 -21.40 17.82
CA ASP A 303 -62.53 -20.38 18.85
C ASP A 303 -62.19 -18.96 18.34
N PRO A 304 -63.12 -17.97 18.37
CA PRO A 304 -62.81 -16.59 18.00
C PRO A 304 -62.32 -15.82 19.23
N GLY A 305 -61.04 -16.00 19.58
CA GLY A 305 -60.32 -15.20 20.56
C GLY A 305 -59.54 -14.09 19.88
N ALA A 306 -59.89 -12.84 20.16
CA ALA A 306 -59.17 -11.66 19.71
C ALA A 306 -57.71 -11.68 20.15
N ALA A 307 -56.78 -11.78 19.19
CA ALA A 307 -55.38 -11.46 19.39
C ALA A 307 -55.17 -10.01 18.93
N ASN A 308 -55.13 -9.11 19.90
CA ASN A 308 -54.60 -7.77 19.77
C ASN A 308 -53.06 -7.91 19.71
N GLY A 309 -52.54 -8.26 18.54
CA GLY A 309 -51.12 -8.24 18.23
C GLY A 309 -50.91 -7.19 17.16
N THR A 310 -50.39 -6.04 17.54
CA THR A 310 -49.83 -5.06 16.61
C THR A 310 -48.68 -5.76 15.87
N ASP A 311 -48.93 -6.22 14.65
CA ASP A 311 -47.85 -6.52 13.69
C ASP A 311 -47.08 -5.21 13.53
N ALA A 312 -45.97 -5.07 14.26
CA ALA A 312 -45.03 -3.98 14.02
C ALA A 312 -44.62 -4.11 12.56
N ALA A 313 -44.90 -3.08 11.76
CA ALA A 313 -44.45 -3.03 10.38
C ALA A 313 -42.93 -3.16 10.40
N LEU A 314 -42.44 -4.34 9.96
CA LEU A 314 -41.03 -4.61 9.85
C LEU A 314 -40.49 -3.86 8.62
N ALA A 315 -39.42 -3.12 8.85
CA ALA A 315 -38.77 -2.19 7.94
C ALA A 315 -37.28 -2.54 7.82
N THR A 316 -36.56 -1.77 7.01
CA THR A 316 -35.12 -1.93 6.77
C THR A 316 -34.41 -0.60 6.99
N ILE A 317 -33.22 -0.64 7.58
CA ILE A 317 -32.26 0.48 7.57
C ILE A 317 -31.13 0.10 6.62
N SER A 318 -30.78 1.00 5.71
CA SER A 318 -29.61 0.85 4.83
C SER A 318 -28.77 2.11 4.78
N GLY A 319 -27.46 1.94 4.62
CA GLY A 319 -26.49 3.03 4.67
C GLY A 319 -25.08 2.60 4.29
N SER A 320 -24.13 3.52 4.48
CA SER A 320 -22.70 3.31 4.24
C SER A 320 -21.87 3.91 5.37
N VAL A 321 -20.76 3.25 5.68
CA VAL A 321 -19.66 3.80 6.47
C VAL A 321 -18.62 4.32 5.48
N VAL A 322 -18.15 5.54 5.71
CA VAL A 322 -17.19 6.22 4.82
C VAL A 322 -15.93 6.60 5.59
N ASP A 323 -14.86 6.97 4.89
CA ASP A 323 -13.67 7.58 5.48
C ASP A 323 -13.82 9.11 5.60
N ALA A 324 -12.70 9.78 5.91
CA ALA A 324 -12.64 11.24 6.07
C ALA A 324 -12.97 12.00 4.78
N ASP A 325 -12.64 11.44 3.62
CA ASP A 325 -12.88 12.03 2.31
C ASP A 325 -14.31 11.74 1.78
N GLY A 326 -15.03 10.85 2.48
CA GLY A 326 -16.37 10.41 2.11
C GLY A 326 -16.36 9.24 1.13
N GLU A 327 -15.21 8.60 0.96
CA GLU A 327 -15.07 7.36 0.20
C GLU A 327 -15.49 6.15 1.03
N THR A 328 -15.91 5.09 0.36
CA THR A 328 -16.33 3.86 1.04
C THR A 328 -15.14 3.15 1.64
N ILE A 329 -15.27 2.69 2.88
CA ILE A 329 -14.24 1.86 3.50
C ILE A 329 -14.30 0.42 2.97
N ASP A 330 -13.13 -0.17 2.71
CA ASP A 330 -13.02 -1.60 2.34
C ASP A 330 -12.92 -2.54 3.54
N SER A 331 -12.93 -1.97 4.76
CA SER A 331 -12.92 -2.73 6.01
C SER A 331 -14.33 -3.13 6.47
N SER A 332 -14.43 -4.31 7.09
CA SER A 332 -15.65 -4.75 7.73
C SER A 332 -15.81 -4.06 9.08
N VAL A 333 -16.83 -3.23 9.23
CA VAL A 333 -17.13 -2.45 10.44
C VAL A 333 -18.47 -2.91 11.01
N GLU A 334 -18.52 -3.18 12.33
CA GLU A 334 -19.80 -3.46 12.99
C GLU A 334 -20.63 -2.18 13.09
N VAL A 335 -21.88 -2.26 12.66
CA VAL A 335 -22.86 -1.17 12.74
C VAL A 335 -23.94 -1.59 13.70
N THR A 336 -24.19 -0.75 14.71
CA THR A 336 -25.23 -0.95 15.72
C THR A 336 -26.32 0.09 15.54
N ALA A 337 -27.58 -0.34 15.55
CA ALA A 337 -28.75 0.52 15.58
C ALA A 337 -29.53 0.31 16.88
N GLU A 338 -29.52 1.31 17.74
CA GLU A 338 -30.26 1.33 18.99
C GLU A 338 -31.55 2.16 18.83
N ARG A 339 -32.70 1.56 19.11
CA ARG A 339 -33.98 2.27 19.00
C ARG A 339 -34.18 3.16 20.22
N ILE A 340 -34.24 4.48 20.01
CA ILE A 340 -34.47 5.47 21.05
C ILE A 340 -35.94 5.45 21.49
N VAL A 341 -36.87 5.44 20.53
CA VAL A 341 -38.32 5.43 20.77
C VAL A 341 -39.06 4.67 19.66
N ASP A 342 -40.14 3.97 20.03
CA ASP A 342 -41.11 3.45 19.06
C ASP A 342 -41.97 4.56 18.44
N ALA A 343 -42.79 4.18 17.45
CA ALA A 343 -43.72 5.09 16.77
C ALA A 343 -44.76 5.74 17.71
N ASP A 344 -44.96 5.20 18.91
CA ASP A 344 -45.86 5.70 19.95
C ASP A 344 -45.13 6.51 21.04
N GLY A 345 -43.81 6.68 20.93
CA GLY A 345 -42.96 7.46 21.84
C GLY A 345 -42.49 6.74 23.10
N ASN A 346 -42.52 5.39 23.13
CA ASN A 346 -42.01 4.59 24.25
C ASN A 346 -40.63 3.98 23.94
N GLU A 347 -39.76 3.87 24.94
CA GLU A 347 -38.49 3.15 24.83
C GLU A 347 -38.74 1.64 24.67
N THR A 348 -38.23 1.02 23.60
CA THR A 348 -38.47 -0.40 23.32
C THR A 348 -37.35 -1.06 22.48
N ASP A 349 -37.21 -2.39 22.66
CA ASP A 349 -36.27 -3.39 22.12
C ASP A 349 -34.75 -3.11 22.21
N GLY A 350 -33.98 -4.20 22.26
CA GLY A 350 -32.51 -4.16 22.28
C GLY A 350 -31.90 -3.79 20.92
N PRO A 351 -30.58 -3.56 20.88
CA PRO A 351 -29.89 -3.12 19.67
C PRO A 351 -29.97 -4.16 18.54
N ALA A 352 -30.01 -3.67 17.30
CA ALA A 352 -29.83 -4.47 16.10
C ALA A 352 -28.43 -4.22 15.53
N ASN A 353 -27.68 -5.28 15.25
CA ASN A 353 -26.31 -5.18 14.77
C ASN A 353 -26.17 -5.84 13.40
N THR A 354 -25.25 -5.31 12.59
CA THR A 354 -24.82 -5.88 11.31
C THR A 354 -23.35 -5.55 11.09
N THR A 355 -22.75 -6.08 10.04
CA THR A 355 -21.39 -5.72 9.61
C THR A 355 -21.46 -5.19 8.19
N THR A 356 -20.63 -4.20 7.87
CA THR A 356 -20.52 -3.70 6.49
C THR A 356 -20.09 -4.82 5.53
N ALA A 357 -20.62 -4.80 4.32
CA ALA A 357 -20.13 -5.55 3.17
C ALA A 357 -18.93 -4.83 2.54
N GLU A 358 -18.31 -5.47 1.54
CA GLU A 358 -17.27 -4.87 0.69
C GLU A 358 -17.78 -3.52 0.12
N GLY A 359 -16.94 -2.48 0.19
CA GLY A 359 -17.34 -1.10 -0.12
C GLY A 359 -18.21 -0.43 0.96
N GLY A 360 -18.08 -0.81 2.23
CA GLY A 360 -18.58 -0.04 3.38
C GLY A 360 -20.11 -0.01 3.56
N THR A 361 -20.87 -0.77 2.77
CA THR A 361 -22.34 -0.73 2.81
C THR A 361 -22.93 -1.61 3.90
N PHE A 362 -24.01 -1.20 4.56
CA PHE A 362 -24.70 -2.01 5.56
C PHE A 362 -26.21 -2.05 5.35
N THR A 363 -26.83 -3.15 5.81
CA THR A 363 -28.28 -3.32 5.82
C THR A 363 -28.72 -4.04 7.09
N LEU A 364 -29.70 -3.46 7.79
CA LEU A 364 -30.38 -4.04 8.94
C LEU A 364 -31.83 -4.34 8.55
N GLU A 365 -32.15 -5.62 8.45
CA GLU A 365 -33.50 -6.09 8.11
C GLU A 365 -34.37 -6.32 9.35
N ASN A 366 -35.69 -6.34 9.15
CA ASN A 366 -36.67 -6.66 10.19
C ASN A 366 -36.63 -5.72 11.41
N VAL A 367 -36.31 -4.44 11.17
CA VAL A 367 -36.36 -3.42 12.22
C VAL A 367 -37.76 -2.85 12.35
N SER A 368 -38.18 -2.48 13.55
CA SER A 368 -39.49 -1.85 13.74
C SER A 368 -39.44 -0.38 13.34
N THR A 369 -40.60 0.22 13.06
CA THR A 369 -40.69 1.68 12.89
C THR A 369 -40.40 2.41 14.21
N GLY A 370 -39.69 3.53 14.13
CA GLY A 370 -39.27 4.31 15.30
C GLY A 370 -38.03 5.16 15.00
N THR A 371 -37.56 5.91 15.99
CA THR A 371 -36.33 6.69 15.88
C THR A 371 -35.15 5.86 16.40
N TYR A 372 -34.09 5.75 15.60
CA TYR A 372 -32.87 5.01 15.92
C TYR A 372 -31.67 5.94 16.04
N GLU A 373 -30.74 5.59 16.93
CA GLU A 373 -29.36 6.04 16.93
C GLU A 373 -28.51 4.94 16.29
N ILE A 374 -27.73 5.28 15.27
CA ILE A 374 -26.88 4.34 14.54
C ILE A 374 -25.43 4.73 14.79
N SER A 375 -24.61 3.78 15.19
CA SER A 375 -23.17 3.93 15.38
C SER A 375 -22.41 2.89 14.54
N ALA A 376 -21.19 3.26 14.14
CA ALA A 376 -20.19 2.33 13.64
C ALA A 376 -19.13 2.10 14.70
N GLU A 377 -18.57 0.89 14.76
CA GLU A 377 -17.40 0.59 15.58
C GLU A 377 -16.16 1.35 15.08
N SER A 378 -15.35 1.86 16.01
CA SER A 378 -14.07 2.50 15.66
C SER A 378 -13.12 1.50 15.00
N THR A 379 -12.36 1.98 14.03
CA THR A 379 -11.26 1.23 13.41
C THR A 379 -9.93 1.63 14.04
N GLU A 380 -8.82 1.06 13.56
CA GLU A 380 -7.48 1.49 13.97
C GLU A 380 -7.16 2.93 13.53
N VAL A 381 -7.82 3.41 12.46
CA VAL A 381 -7.55 4.72 11.87
C VAL A 381 -8.62 5.75 12.23
N PHE A 382 -9.89 5.33 12.35
CA PHE A 382 -11.04 6.24 12.42
C PHE A 382 -11.94 5.95 13.63
N GLU A 383 -12.35 7.01 14.33
CA GLU A 383 -13.45 6.97 15.31
C GLU A 383 -14.72 7.50 14.65
N TYR A 384 -15.82 6.77 14.80
CA TYR A 384 -17.09 7.12 14.17
C TYR A 384 -18.07 7.77 15.13
N GLY A 385 -18.82 8.74 14.61
CA GLY A 385 -19.93 9.36 15.32
C GLY A 385 -21.21 8.52 15.32
N THR A 386 -22.29 9.14 15.79
CA THR A 386 -23.65 8.57 15.73
C THR A 386 -24.54 9.36 14.77
N ALA A 387 -25.42 8.65 14.07
CA ALA A 387 -26.46 9.25 13.22
C ALA A 387 -27.85 8.93 13.79
N LYS A 388 -28.73 9.94 13.83
CA LYS A 388 -30.13 9.74 14.23
C LYS A 388 -31.02 9.62 13.00
N VAL A 389 -31.83 8.57 12.95
CA VAL A 389 -32.71 8.30 11.82
C VAL A 389 -34.11 7.90 12.24
N ASP A 390 -35.12 8.41 11.52
CA ASP A 390 -36.52 8.02 11.69
C ASP A 390 -36.88 6.91 10.69
N VAL A 391 -37.16 5.72 11.20
CA VAL A 391 -37.55 4.55 10.42
C VAL A 391 -39.07 4.48 10.32
N THR A 392 -39.57 4.57 9.09
CA THR A 392 -41.01 4.43 8.78
C THR A 392 -41.34 3.02 8.30
N GLU A 393 -42.61 2.73 8.02
CA GLU A 393 -43.04 1.44 7.43
C GLU A 393 -42.36 1.12 6.09
N ASN A 394 -41.75 2.13 5.43
CA ASN A 394 -41.00 1.97 4.19
C ASN A 394 -39.49 1.78 4.40
N GLY A 395 -39.01 1.74 5.65
CA GLY A 395 -37.59 1.77 5.98
C GLY A 395 -36.96 3.16 5.89
N THR A 396 -35.63 3.17 5.95
CA THR A 396 -34.76 4.32 5.69
C THR A 396 -33.57 3.90 4.83
N ASN A 397 -33.07 4.83 4.02
CA ASN A 397 -31.89 4.68 3.18
C ASN A 397 -30.97 5.88 3.39
N GLU A 398 -29.73 5.78 2.91
CA GLU A 398 -28.76 6.89 2.88
C GLU A 398 -28.29 7.32 4.29
N VAL A 399 -28.27 6.40 5.25
CA VAL A 399 -27.57 6.65 6.51
C VAL A 399 -26.07 6.62 6.21
N GLU A 400 -25.44 7.78 6.23
CA GLU A 400 -23.98 7.91 6.10
C GLU A 400 -23.37 8.07 7.49
N LEU A 401 -22.40 7.20 7.81
CA LEU A 401 -21.61 7.28 9.03
C LEU A 401 -20.19 7.73 8.64
N ALA A 402 -19.92 9.01 8.87
CA ALA A 402 -18.61 9.61 8.68
C ALA A 402 -17.80 9.62 9.99
N PRO A 403 -16.46 9.54 9.90
CA PRO A 403 -15.61 9.62 11.08
C PRO A 403 -15.68 11.01 11.72
N THR A 404 -15.49 11.05 13.03
CA THR A 404 -15.39 12.28 13.82
C THR A 404 -13.96 12.63 14.20
N SER A 405 -13.08 11.63 14.20
CA SER A 405 -11.65 11.80 14.37
C SER A 405 -10.89 10.69 13.64
N ALA A 406 -9.60 10.93 13.40
CA ALA A 406 -8.70 10.00 12.75
C ALA A 406 -7.32 10.02 13.41
N THR A 407 -6.56 8.95 13.24
CA THR A 407 -5.20 8.84 13.76
C THR A 407 -4.16 9.15 12.68
N VAL A 408 -3.04 9.77 13.06
CA VAL A 408 -1.82 9.89 12.26
C VAL A 408 -0.68 9.28 13.07
N SER A 409 -0.08 8.20 12.59
CA SER A 409 0.95 7.47 13.33
C SER A 409 2.17 7.17 12.46
N GLY A 410 3.32 6.92 13.07
CA GLY A 410 4.55 6.56 12.34
C GLY A 410 5.77 6.54 13.23
N THR A 411 6.94 6.35 12.62
CA THR A 411 8.23 6.32 13.33
C THR A 411 9.25 7.31 12.77
N VAL A 412 10.26 7.61 13.58
CA VAL A 412 11.41 8.44 13.21
C VAL A 412 12.65 7.55 13.24
N VAL A 413 13.42 7.57 12.16
CA VAL A 413 14.62 6.75 11.99
C VAL A 413 15.81 7.63 11.61
N ASP A 414 17.01 7.11 11.82
CA ASP A 414 18.23 7.67 11.23
C ASP A 414 18.46 7.15 9.79
N THR A 415 19.54 7.60 9.15
CA THR A 415 19.89 7.17 7.78
C THR A 415 20.31 5.69 7.66
N ASN A 416 20.45 4.98 8.78
CA ASN A 416 20.69 3.54 8.82
C ASN A 416 19.39 2.74 8.97
N GLY A 417 18.26 3.42 9.21
CA GLY A 417 16.97 2.82 9.49
C GLY A 417 16.78 2.42 10.96
N ASP A 418 17.66 2.87 11.86
CA ASP A 418 17.54 2.62 13.30
C ASP A 418 16.59 3.65 13.94
N GLU A 419 15.76 3.20 14.89
CA GLU A 419 14.83 4.07 15.61
C GLU A 419 15.55 5.23 16.32
N LEU A 420 15.09 6.46 16.05
CA LEU A 420 15.71 7.67 16.54
C LEU A 420 14.74 8.46 17.42
N ASN A 421 15.10 8.68 18.69
CA ASN A 421 14.31 9.52 19.58
C ASN A 421 14.37 10.99 19.14
N ALA A 422 13.19 11.56 18.89
CA ALA A 422 13.01 12.93 18.46
C ALA A 422 11.88 13.61 19.25
N THR A 423 11.83 14.94 19.19
CA THR A 423 10.60 15.69 19.41
C THR A 423 9.81 15.68 18.11
N ILE A 424 8.58 15.18 18.17
CA ILE A 424 7.70 14.98 17.01
C ILE A 424 6.46 15.85 17.23
N GLU A 425 6.13 16.71 16.27
CA GLU A 425 5.02 17.64 16.33
C GLU A 425 4.09 17.46 15.14
N LEU A 426 2.79 17.39 15.39
CA LEU A 426 1.77 17.54 14.35
C LEU A 426 1.43 19.02 14.21
N LEU A 427 1.58 19.57 13.01
CA LEU A 427 1.30 20.96 12.67
C LEU A 427 0.05 21.03 11.78
N ASP A 428 -0.79 22.04 12.01
CA ASP A 428 -1.93 22.36 11.13
C ASP A 428 -1.50 23.11 9.85
N GLY A 429 -2.46 23.41 8.97
CA GLY A 429 -2.21 24.17 7.73
C GLY A 429 -1.71 25.60 7.92
N ASN A 430 -1.74 26.13 9.15
CA ASN A 430 -1.17 27.43 9.50
C ASN A 430 0.24 27.31 10.12
N GLY A 431 0.74 26.08 10.33
CA GLY A 431 1.99 25.78 11.00
C GLY A 431 1.91 25.88 12.53
N GLU A 432 0.70 25.85 13.10
CA GLU A 432 0.50 25.81 14.55
C GLU A 432 0.55 24.37 15.05
N THR A 433 1.25 24.12 16.16
CA THR A 433 1.33 22.79 16.77
C THR A 433 -0.04 22.36 17.32
N VAL A 434 -0.56 21.26 16.79
CA VAL A 434 -1.81 20.59 17.20
C VAL A 434 -1.53 19.62 18.34
N ASP A 435 -0.49 18.80 18.19
CA ASP A 435 -0.05 17.83 19.20
C ASP A 435 1.47 17.61 19.12
N SER A 436 2.07 17.06 20.17
CA SER A 436 3.51 16.80 20.24
C SER A 436 3.85 15.65 21.18
N VAL A 437 4.83 14.83 20.79
CA VAL A 437 5.36 13.72 21.59
C VAL A 437 6.89 13.70 21.54
N GLU A 438 7.51 13.09 22.55
CA GLU A 438 8.94 12.77 22.55
C GLU A 438 9.12 11.25 22.48
N GLY A 439 9.94 10.77 21.55
CA GLY A 439 10.20 9.34 21.33
C GLY A 439 10.61 9.05 19.88
N SER A 440 10.71 7.77 19.53
CA SER A 440 10.96 7.30 18.17
C SER A 440 9.69 7.01 17.36
N SER A 441 8.52 7.13 17.98
CA SER A 441 7.23 6.87 17.34
C SER A 441 6.18 7.87 17.80
N TYR A 442 5.17 8.09 16.96
CA TYR A 442 4.05 8.98 17.26
C TYR A 442 2.72 8.33 16.89
N ASP A 443 1.68 8.77 17.58
CA ASP A 443 0.27 8.42 17.37
C ASP A 443 -0.55 9.64 17.80
N PHE A 444 -1.03 10.40 16.82
CA PHE A 444 -1.76 11.65 17.02
C PHE A 444 -3.22 11.49 16.61
N SER A 445 -4.14 11.97 17.44
CA SER A 445 -5.56 12.04 17.10
C SER A 445 -5.90 13.40 16.48
N VAL A 446 -6.67 13.38 15.40
CA VAL A 446 -7.07 14.55 14.61
C VAL A 446 -8.58 14.61 14.55
N ASP A 447 -9.17 15.73 15.01
CA ASP A 447 -10.62 15.95 14.99
C ASP A 447 -11.11 16.75 13.76
N ASP A 448 -10.22 17.54 13.12
CA ASP A 448 -10.55 18.38 11.96
C ASP A 448 -10.11 17.68 10.66
N LEU A 449 -10.93 16.75 10.20
CA LEU A 449 -10.60 15.87 9.08
C LEU A 449 -10.53 16.57 7.71
N GLU A 450 -11.05 17.79 7.59
CA GLU A 450 -10.93 18.61 6.38
C GLU A 450 -9.64 19.47 6.38
N GLY A 451 -8.87 19.43 7.47
CA GLY A 451 -7.62 20.15 7.67
C GLY A 451 -6.44 19.54 6.92
N SER A 452 -5.41 20.35 6.65
CA SER A 452 -4.12 19.86 6.15
C SER A 452 -3.12 19.78 7.29
N TYR A 453 -2.32 18.71 7.34
CA TYR A 453 -1.38 18.46 8.42
C TYR A 453 0.04 18.18 7.94
N THR A 454 1.01 18.47 8.80
CA THR A 454 2.42 18.14 8.58
C THR A 454 3.03 17.64 9.88
N VAL A 455 3.70 16.50 9.83
CA VAL A 455 4.47 15.98 10.96
C VAL A 455 5.90 16.51 10.85
N ARG A 456 6.38 17.19 11.90
CA ARG A 456 7.76 17.66 12.03
C ARG A 456 8.49 16.82 13.05
N ALA A 457 9.65 16.28 12.70
CA ALA A 457 10.54 15.61 13.63
C ALA A 457 11.85 16.37 13.79
N GLN A 458 12.32 16.49 15.03
CA GLN A 458 13.58 17.13 15.37
C GLN A 458 14.32 16.32 16.44
N ALA A 459 15.57 15.97 16.15
CA ALA A 459 16.48 15.33 17.09
C ALA A 459 17.78 16.12 17.20
N ASP A 460 18.41 16.11 18.37
CA ASP A 460 19.69 16.75 18.58
C ASP A 460 20.78 16.10 17.70
N GLY A 461 21.60 16.92 17.06
CA GLY A 461 22.64 16.44 16.15
C GLY A 461 22.11 15.94 14.80
N HIS A 462 20.85 16.20 14.46
CA HIS A 462 20.23 15.85 13.18
C HIS A 462 19.54 17.06 12.52
N GLU A 463 19.39 17.03 11.20
CA GLU A 463 18.56 17.98 10.47
C GLU A 463 17.09 17.66 10.75
N SER A 464 16.28 18.68 11.00
CA SER A 464 14.83 18.49 11.17
C SER A 464 14.17 18.16 9.83
N ALA A 465 13.23 17.23 9.83
CA ALA A 465 12.43 16.89 8.66
C ALA A 465 10.94 17.18 8.89
N GLU A 466 10.22 17.44 7.81
CA GLU A 466 8.78 17.67 7.78
C GLU A 466 8.14 16.79 6.72
N HIS A 467 7.07 16.09 7.06
CA HIS A 467 6.31 15.21 6.18
C HIS A 467 4.85 15.64 6.15
N THR A 468 4.32 15.92 4.95
CA THR A 468 2.89 16.22 4.78
C THR A 468 2.07 14.95 4.97
N VAL A 469 0.98 15.05 5.73
CA VAL A 469 0.02 13.97 5.91
C VAL A 469 -0.87 13.93 4.68
N GLU A 470 -0.65 12.95 3.80
CA GLU A 470 -1.42 12.76 2.57
C GLU A 470 -2.70 11.95 2.80
N SER A 471 -2.70 11.10 3.83
CA SER A 471 -3.86 10.31 4.29
C SER A 471 -3.74 10.01 5.77
N PHE A 472 -4.86 9.82 6.47
CA PHE A 472 -4.86 9.37 7.87
C PHE A 472 -4.40 7.90 7.99
N GLY A 473 -3.87 7.54 9.15
CA GLY A 473 -3.31 6.23 9.48
C GLY A 473 -1.78 6.26 9.61
N GLU A 474 -1.17 5.12 9.35
CA GLU A 474 0.29 4.94 9.38
C GLU A 474 0.96 5.70 8.23
N GLN A 475 1.94 6.54 8.58
CA GLN A 475 2.76 7.32 7.67
C GLN A 475 4.08 6.60 7.37
N ALA A 476 4.74 7.00 6.29
CA ALA A 476 6.11 6.59 6.04
C ALA A 476 7.06 7.11 7.14
N ASP A 477 8.12 6.35 7.42
CA ASP A 477 9.14 6.73 8.39
C ASP A 477 9.77 8.09 8.04
N ILE A 478 10.00 8.89 9.08
CA ILE A 478 10.68 10.18 8.96
C ILE A 478 12.17 9.94 9.20
N GLU A 479 12.96 9.98 8.14
CA GLU A 479 14.41 9.83 8.21
C GLU A 479 15.07 11.19 8.54
N LEU A 480 15.91 11.23 9.58
CA LEU A 480 16.68 12.43 9.93
C LEU A 480 18.17 12.24 9.61
N GLU A 481 18.73 13.15 8.80
CA GLU A 481 20.16 13.15 8.48
C GLU A 481 21.00 13.73 9.63
N SER A 482 22.09 13.06 10.03
CA SER A 482 22.99 13.58 11.05
C SER A 482 23.71 14.86 10.57
N THR A 483 23.79 15.89 11.43
CA THR A 483 24.50 17.17 11.17
C THR A 483 25.94 17.21 11.70
N GLY A 484 26.38 16.12 12.34
CA GLY A 484 27.70 15.98 12.95
C GLY A 484 28.66 15.10 12.16
N VAL A 485 29.89 14.96 12.68
CA VAL A 485 30.89 13.99 12.24
C VAL A 485 30.66 12.65 12.94
N SER A 486 31.25 11.59 12.41
CA SER A 486 31.24 10.27 13.05
C SER A 486 32.59 9.90 13.68
N LEU A 487 32.54 9.09 14.74
CA LEU A 487 33.67 8.40 15.36
C LEU A 487 33.50 6.90 15.13
N THR A 488 34.46 6.29 14.47
CA THR A 488 34.51 4.85 14.21
C THR A 488 35.74 4.23 14.89
N GLY A 489 35.76 2.92 15.06
CA GLY A 489 36.94 2.20 15.54
C GLY A 489 36.64 0.77 15.98
N ASP A 490 37.69 0.08 16.42
CA ASP A 490 37.61 -1.27 16.94
C ASP A 490 37.81 -1.32 18.47
N ILE A 491 37.01 -2.16 19.14
CA ILE A 491 37.15 -2.47 20.57
C ILE A 491 37.60 -3.92 20.73
N SER A 492 38.77 -4.09 21.36
CA SER A 492 39.34 -5.41 21.61
C SER A 492 39.90 -5.53 23.03
N ASP A 493 40.17 -6.76 23.47
CA ASP A 493 40.87 -7.02 24.72
C ASP A 493 42.40 -6.91 24.54
N THR A 494 43.16 -6.98 25.63
CA THR A 494 44.63 -6.94 25.57
C THR A 494 45.29 -8.09 24.76
N ASN A 495 44.54 -9.12 24.37
CA ASN A 495 45.00 -10.22 23.52
C ASN A 495 44.62 -10.02 22.05
N GLY A 496 43.88 -8.95 21.73
CA GLY A 496 43.38 -8.64 20.39
C GLY A 496 42.10 -9.38 20.01
N GLU A 497 41.36 -9.94 20.98
CA GLU A 497 40.03 -10.50 20.75
C GLU A 497 38.98 -9.40 20.76
N ALA A 498 38.06 -9.40 19.80
CA ALA A 498 37.01 -8.39 19.71
C ALA A 498 36.06 -8.44 20.91
N ILE A 499 35.58 -7.26 21.35
CA ILE A 499 34.61 -7.15 22.44
C ILE A 499 33.28 -6.66 21.85
N GLU A 500 32.31 -7.56 21.79
CA GLU A 500 30.91 -7.25 21.47
C GLU A 500 30.20 -6.56 22.63
N ASN A 501 29.19 -5.75 22.32
CA ASN A 501 28.31 -5.10 23.30
C ASN A 501 29.03 -4.13 24.26
N ALA A 502 30.20 -3.60 23.87
CA ALA A 502 30.86 -2.54 24.62
C ALA A 502 30.18 -1.20 24.30
N THR A 503 29.83 -0.43 25.33
CA THR A 503 29.24 0.90 25.20
C THR A 503 30.32 1.94 25.02
N VAL A 504 30.23 2.72 23.95
CA VAL A 504 31.03 3.92 23.68
C VAL A 504 30.17 5.14 23.96
N GLU A 505 30.62 6.04 24.82
CA GLU A 505 29.95 7.30 25.17
C GLU A 505 30.85 8.49 24.83
N VAL A 506 30.38 9.40 23.99
CA VAL A 506 31.03 10.68 23.67
C VAL A 506 30.31 11.79 24.42
N THR A 507 30.95 12.38 25.43
CA THR A 507 30.39 13.50 26.20
C THR A 507 30.69 14.83 25.52
N ILE A 508 29.65 15.48 24.98
CA ILE A 508 29.73 16.80 24.33
C ILE A 508 29.61 17.90 25.39
N ALA A 509 28.61 17.78 26.26
CA ALA A 509 28.36 18.68 27.40
C ALA A 509 27.66 17.90 28.53
N PRO A 510 27.54 18.45 29.76
CA PRO A 510 26.82 17.77 30.84
C PRO A 510 25.36 17.46 30.45
N GLY A 511 25.03 16.18 30.32
CA GLY A 511 23.70 15.70 29.88
C GLY A 511 23.53 15.54 28.37
N ASP A 512 24.53 15.93 27.58
CA ASP A 512 24.58 15.76 26.12
C ASP A 512 25.68 14.75 25.77
N VAL A 513 25.25 13.51 25.55
CA VAL A 513 26.11 12.38 25.23
C VAL A 513 25.65 11.73 23.92
N ARG A 514 26.59 11.20 23.14
CA ARG A 514 26.31 10.30 22.02
C ARG A 514 26.79 8.92 22.40
N THR A 515 25.99 7.90 22.14
CA THR A 515 26.31 6.52 22.54
C THR A 515 26.22 5.57 21.38
N ALA A 516 27.13 4.61 21.32
CA ALA A 516 27.05 3.47 20.42
C ALA A 516 27.44 2.19 21.16
N THR A 517 27.15 1.04 20.55
CA THR A 517 27.51 -0.27 21.06
C THR A 517 28.31 -1.02 20.01
N SER A 518 29.40 -1.69 20.40
CA SER A 518 30.19 -2.46 19.45
C SER A 518 29.48 -3.73 18.95
N SER A 519 29.74 -4.07 17.69
CA SER A 519 29.25 -5.27 17.01
C SER A 519 29.96 -6.54 17.48
N LEU A 520 29.54 -7.70 16.97
CA LEU A 520 30.16 -9.01 17.26
C LEU A 520 31.66 -9.06 16.92
N ILE A 521 32.12 -8.23 16.01
CA ILE A 521 33.52 -8.13 15.61
C ILE A 521 34.25 -6.94 16.23
N GLY A 522 33.63 -6.25 17.19
CA GLY A 522 34.25 -5.18 17.96
C GLY A 522 34.17 -3.79 17.30
N GLU A 523 33.66 -3.69 16.08
CA GLU A 523 33.48 -2.43 15.36
C GLU A 523 32.38 -1.58 16.02
N TYR A 524 32.60 -0.27 16.11
CA TYR A 524 31.58 0.69 16.56
C TYR A 524 31.56 1.94 15.66
N GLU A 525 30.41 2.63 15.62
CA GLU A 525 30.27 3.95 15.03
C GLU A 525 29.37 4.84 15.91
N VAL A 526 29.86 6.04 16.26
CA VAL A 526 29.09 7.08 16.93
C VAL A 526 28.92 8.25 15.97
N THR A 527 27.70 8.58 15.56
CA THR A 527 27.39 9.69 14.65
C THR A 527 26.93 10.94 15.40
N GLY A 528 26.71 12.05 14.66
CA GLY A 528 26.11 13.27 15.21
C GLY A 528 27.00 14.03 16.21
N ILE A 529 28.32 13.85 16.14
CA ILE A 529 29.29 14.55 16.99
C ILE A 529 29.57 15.94 16.40
N PRO A 530 29.49 17.06 17.14
CA PRO A 530 29.77 18.37 16.56
C PRO A 530 31.23 18.50 16.10
N SER A 531 31.48 19.06 14.91
CA SER A 531 32.83 19.13 14.31
C SER A 531 33.73 20.25 14.88
N ASN A 532 33.43 20.76 16.07
CA ASN A 532 33.94 22.05 16.56
C ASN A 532 34.67 22.00 17.91
N GLY A 533 35.04 20.82 18.40
CA GLY A 533 35.71 20.72 19.69
C GLY A 533 36.38 19.39 20.00
N GLU A 534 37.02 19.37 21.17
CA GLU A 534 37.59 18.17 21.79
C GLU A 534 36.57 17.58 22.77
N TYR A 535 36.21 16.31 22.60
CA TYR A 535 35.23 15.62 23.45
C TYR A 535 35.83 14.42 24.16
N ARG A 536 35.28 14.11 25.33
CA ARG A 536 35.69 12.92 26.11
C ARG A 536 34.91 11.71 25.61
N VAL A 537 35.63 10.71 25.13
CA VAL A 537 35.11 9.40 24.77
C VAL A 537 35.40 8.44 25.92
N GLU A 538 34.38 7.74 26.40
CA GLU A 538 34.47 6.70 27.41
C GLU A 538 33.96 5.38 26.83
N VAL A 539 34.71 4.30 27.05
CA VAL A 539 34.37 2.97 26.58
C VAL A 539 34.28 2.04 27.78
N SER A 540 33.19 1.30 27.89
CA SER A 540 32.92 0.37 28.97
C SER A 540 32.30 -0.92 28.46
N ALA A 541 32.64 -2.04 29.12
CA ALA A 541 32.09 -3.35 28.81
C ALA A 541 32.05 -4.21 30.08
N ASP A 542 31.07 -5.10 30.18
CA ASP A 542 30.93 -5.99 31.33
C ASP A 542 32.16 -6.88 31.51
N GLY A 543 32.74 -6.87 32.70
CA GLY A 543 33.95 -7.64 33.00
C GLY A 543 35.27 -6.97 32.58
N TYR A 544 35.22 -5.74 32.07
CA TYR A 544 36.39 -4.94 31.67
C TYR A 544 36.50 -3.62 32.44
N GLU A 545 37.70 -3.05 32.50
CA GLU A 545 37.94 -1.72 33.07
C GLU A 545 37.51 -0.65 32.07
N THR A 546 36.77 0.36 32.54
CA THR A 546 36.39 1.53 31.72
C THR A 546 37.64 2.30 31.28
N LYS A 547 37.71 2.66 29.99
CA LYS A 547 38.78 3.46 29.41
C LYS A 547 38.22 4.77 28.90
N SER A 548 38.96 5.87 29.04
CA SER A 548 38.52 7.16 28.50
C SER A 548 39.64 7.92 27.84
N ARG A 549 39.31 8.68 26.79
CA ARG A 549 40.24 9.51 26.02
C ARG A 549 39.56 10.82 25.61
N THR A 550 40.35 11.84 25.35
CA THR A 550 39.86 13.06 24.69
C THR A 550 40.23 12.99 23.21
N VAL A 551 39.25 13.16 22.33
CA VAL A 551 39.41 13.13 20.87
C VAL A 551 39.05 14.51 20.31
N ASP A 552 39.88 15.04 19.42
CA ASP A 552 39.66 16.32 18.73
C ASP A 552 38.87 16.08 17.45
N PHE A 553 37.62 16.56 17.43
CA PHE A 553 36.72 16.47 16.28
C PHE A 553 36.78 17.72 15.39
N SER A 554 37.73 18.62 15.64
CA SER A 554 37.96 19.77 14.78
C SER A 554 38.73 19.38 13.52
N GLY A 555 38.19 19.72 12.35
CA GLY A 555 38.83 19.42 11.07
C GLY A 555 37.85 19.37 9.90
N GLU A 556 38.37 19.14 8.70
CA GLU A 556 37.55 18.91 7.50
C GLU A 556 37.10 17.45 7.36
N ASN A 557 37.59 16.57 8.25
CA ASN A 557 37.21 15.16 8.25
C ASN A 557 35.80 15.00 8.81
N GLN A 558 34.95 14.27 8.07
CA GLN A 558 33.60 13.92 8.51
C GLN A 558 33.58 12.60 9.31
N VAL A 559 34.66 11.83 9.28
CA VAL A 559 34.83 10.56 9.99
C VAL A 559 36.18 10.58 10.72
N PHE A 560 36.15 10.25 12.00
CA PHE A 560 37.31 10.10 12.88
C PHE A 560 37.42 8.63 13.28
N GLU A 561 38.65 8.12 13.40
CA GLU A 561 38.92 6.73 13.73
C GLU A 561 39.70 6.68 15.05
N GLU A 562 39.25 5.88 16.03
CA GLU A 562 39.92 5.72 17.31
C GLU A 562 39.69 4.35 17.95
N ASP A 563 40.75 3.54 18.07
CA ASP A 563 40.63 2.20 18.66
C ASP A 563 40.80 2.18 20.19
N PHE A 564 40.14 1.19 20.82
CA PHE A 564 40.18 1.00 22.26
C PHE A 564 40.47 -0.45 22.67
N ASP A 565 41.65 -0.67 23.28
CA ASP A 565 41.90 -1.92 24.01
C ASP A 565 41.44 -1.83 25.47
N LEU A 566 40.60 -2.76 25.94
CA LEU A 566 40.15 -2.84 27.33
C LEU A 566 40.89 -3.93 28.13
N ASN A 567 41.18 -3.65 29.40
CA ASN A 567 41.74 -4.64 30.33
C ASN A 567 40.61 -5.38 31.05
N SER A 568 40.77 -6.68 31.31
CA SER A 568 39.81 -7.40 32.16
C SER A 568 39.83 -6.89 33.60
N SER A 569 38.65 -6.70 34.18
CA SER A 569 38.46 -6.27 35.57
C SER A 569 38.80 -7.36 36.61
N GLN A 570 39.06 -8.60 36.18
CA GLN A 570 39.52 -9.69 37.06
C GLN A 570 40.99 -10.01 36.81
N SER A 571 41.89 -9.31 37.53
CA SER A 571 43.29 -9.73 37.69
C SER A 571 43.49 -10.62 38.91
#